data_AF-A0A2E0UGA1-F1
#
_entry.id   AF-A0A2E0UGA1-F1
#
_cell.length_a   1.000
_cell.length_b   1.000
_cell.length_c   1.000
_cell.angle_alpha   90.00
_cell.angle_beta   90.00
_cell.angle_gamma   90.00
#
_symmetry.space_group_name_H-M   'P 1'
#
loop_
_entity.id
_entity.type
_entity.pdbx_description
1 polymer ?
#
loop_
_entity_poly.entity_id
_entity_poly.type
_entity_poly.pdbx_seq_one_letter_code
_entity_poly.pdbx_strand_id
1 'polypeptide(L)'
;MFHQLRECTMTVDELLDIAIQHEVSSQNLYAGMLEKTNNVEMQNFLKSLVEEEKGHEDLLTTMKEMEIYDGSIVVEDTSLIKGVEQSHTTAKEPEAPPESIEQILELALTRETKAQNLFLTLAKSSKNEELKTMFENLAEEEMNHHHDIQKKFAMQQGTMGFEM
;
A
#
# COMPACT_ATOMS: atom_id res chain seq x y z
N MET A 1 20.09 -16.47 29.87
CA MET A 1 18.78 -16.88 29.34
C MET A 1 18.55 -16.07 28.08
N PHE A 2 18.66 -16.71 26.92
CA PHE A 2 18.42 -16.05 25.64
C PHE A 2 16.96 -15.61 25.61
N HIS A 3 16.72 -14.30 25.47
CA HIS A 3 15.42 -13.80 25.06
C HIS A 3 15.16 -14.39 23.69
N GLN A 4 14.28 -15.39 23.62
CA GLN A 4 13.66 -15.84 22.38
C GLN A 4 12.89 -14.63 21.85
N LEU A 5 13.52 -13.87 20.96
CA LEU A 5 12.80 -12.98 20.07
C LEU A 5 11.79 -13.91 19.37
N ARG A 6 10.50 -13.71 19.61
CA ARG A 6 9.49 -14.30 18.75
C ARG A 6 9.76 -13.71 17.38
N GLU A 7 10.42 -14.48 16.52
CA GLU A 7 10.36 -14.26 15.09
C GLU A 7 8.88 -14.39 14.75
N CYS A 8 8.26 -13.25 14.50
CA CYS A 8 6.88 -13.20 14.06
C CYS A 8 6.87 -13.92 12.72
N THR A 9 6.24 -15.09 12.71
CA THR A 9 6.20 -15.98 11.56
C THR A 9 4.86 -15.76 10.93
N MET A 10 4.84 -14.87 9.94
CA MET A 10 3.66 -14.62 9.13
C MET A 10 3.57 -15.64 8.00
N THR A 11 2.34 -16.00 7.63
CA THR A 11 2.07 -16.82 6.46
C THR A 11 1.78 -15.96 5.23
N VAL A 12 1.91 -16.55 4.04
CA VAL A 12 1.50 -15.90 2.79
C VAL A 12 0.01 -15.52 2.83
N ASP A 13 -0.83 -16.33 3.47
CA ASP A 13 -2.26 -16.00 3.61
C ASP A 13 -2.52 -14.75 4.46
N GLU A 14 -1.84 -14.64 5.60
CA GLU A 14 -1.92 -13.46 6.46
C GLU A 14 -1.35 -12.22 5.76
N LEU A 15 -0.28 -12.38 4.98
CA LEU A 15 0.32 -11.28 4.24
C LEU A 15 -0.61 -10.80 3.11
N LEU A 16 -1.33 -11.72 2.47
CA LEU A 16 -2.34 -11.40 1.47
C LEU A 16 -3.54 -10.67 2.07
N ASP A 17 -3.99 -11.06 3.27
CA ASP A 17 -5.05 -10.33 3.99
C ASP A 17 -4.64 -8.89 4.31
N ILE A 18 -3.38 -8.69 4.69
CA ILE A 18 -2.85 -7.35 4.94
C ILE A 18 -2.79 -6.55 3.64
N ALA A 19 -2.35 -7.14 2.53
CA ALA A 19 -2.33 -6.48 1.22
C ALA A 19 -3.75 -6.05 0.81
N ILE A 20 -4.74 -6.94 0.87
CA ILE A 20 -6.15 -6.61 0.55
C ILE A 20 -6.67 -5.47 1.42
N GLN A 21 -6.44 -5.52 2.74
CA GLN A 21 -6.85 -4.44 3.64
C GLN A 21 -6.15 -3.12 3.33
N HIS A 22 -4.89 -3.20 2.90
CA HIS A 22 -4.12 -2.03 2.51
C HIS A 22 -4.73 -1.35 1.28
N GLU A 23 -5.10 -2.12 0.25
CA GLU A 23 -5.79 -1.61 -0.95
C GLU A 23 -7.09 -0.90 -0.61
N VAL A 24 -7.95 -1.55 0.19
CA VAL A 24 -9.24 -0.98 0.64
C VAL A 24 -9.00 0.32 1.42
N SER A 25 -7.99 0.35 2.28
CA SER A 25 -7.65 1.55 3.04
C SER A 25 -7.15 2.69 2.14
N SER A 26 -6.33 2.41 1.13
CA SER A 26 -5.87 3.39 0.12
C SER A 26 -7.04 3.97 -0.67
N GLN A 27 -7.95 3.12 -1.17
CA GLN A 27 -9.18 3.57 -1.84
C GLN A 27 -9.98 4.56 -0.99
N ASN A 28 -10.20 4.24 0.29
CA ASN A 28 -10.95 5.10 1.21
C ASN A 28 -10.26 6.46 1.44
N LEU A 29 -8.93 6.48 1.47
CA LEU A 29 -8.16 7.72 1.61
C LEU A 29 -8.33 8.62 0.39
N TYR A 30 -8.15 8.05 -0.80
CA TYR A 30 -8.29 8.78 -2.06
C TYR A 30 -9.73 9.27 -2.28
N ALA A 31 -10.73 8.44 -1.95
CA ALA A 31 -12.13 8.84 -1.94
C ALA A 31 -12.38 10.01 -0.98
N GLY A 32 -11.81 9.96 0.23
CA GLY A 32 -11.90 11.07 1.20
C GLY A 32 -11.18 12.35 0.73
N MET A 33 -10.13 12.23 -0.08
CA MET A 33 -9.45 13.39 -0.70
C MET A 33 -10.29 14.05 -1.79
N LEU A 34 -11.01 13.25 -2.59
CA LEU A 34 -11.87 13.76 -3.66
C LEU A 34 -12.89 14.77 -3.15
N GLU A 35 -13.42 14.55 -1.94
CA GLU A 35 -14.38 15.45 -1.29
C GLU A 35 -13.75 16.76 -0.81
N LYS A 36 -12.43 16.79 -0.61
CA LYS A 36 -11.68 17.92 -0.06
C LYS A 36 -10.97 18.77 -1.11
N THR A 37 -10.84 18.29 -2.34
CA THR A 37 -10.17 19.01 -3.44
C THR A 37 -11.17 19.60 -4.43
N ASN A 38 -10.91 20.85 -4.85
CA ASN A 38 -11.66 21.53 -5.93
C ASN A 38 -10.88 21.59 -7.25
N ASN A 39 -9.67 21.03 -7.30
CA ASN A 39 -8.86 21.00 -8.51
C ASN A 39 -9.28 19.79 -9.38
N VAL A 40 -9.82 20.06 -10.57
CA VAL A 40 -10.32 19.03 -11.49
C VAL A 40 -9.23 18.04 -11.93
N GLU A 41 -8.00 18.50 -12.14
CA GLU A 41 -6.88 17.63 -12.51
C GLU A 41 -6.55 16.67 -11.36
N MET A 42 -6.50 17.18 -10.13
CA MET A 42 -6.28 16.36 -8.93
C MET A 42 -7.45 15.39 -8.69
N GLN A 43 -8.68 15.82 -8.94
CA GLN A 43 -9.85 14.94 -8.83
C GLN A 43 -9.79 13.79 -9.83
N ASN A 44 -9.35 14.04 -11.07
CA ASN A 44 -9.21 12.97 -12.05
C ASN A 44 -8.09 12.00 -11.68
N PHE A 45 -6.97 12.51 -11.16
CA PHE A 45 -5.85 11.69 -10.68
C PHE A 45 -6.24 10.82 -9.48
N LEU A 46 -6.90 11.39 -8.48
CA LEU A 46 -7.37 10.62 -7.32
C LEU A 46 -8.42 9.57 -7.70
N LYS A 47 -9.27 9.84 -8.69
CA LYS A 47 -10.21 8.85 -9.22
C LYS A 47 -9.50 7.68 -9.89
N SER A 48 -8.45 7.93 -10.67
CA SER A 48 -7.71 6.84 -11.30
C SER A 48 -7.04 5.97 -10.24
N LEU A 49 -6.43 6.56 -9.20
CA LEU A 49 -5.89 5.79 -8.09
C LEU A 49 -6.95 4.92 -7.40
N VAL A 50 -8.14 5.44 -7.10
CA VAL A 50 -9.23 4.62 -6.53
C VAL A 50 -9.60 3.45 -7.43
N GLU A 51 -9.67 3.67 -8.74
CA GLU A 51 -10.00 2.62 -9.72
C GLU A 51 -8.89 1.56 -9.82
N GLU A 52 -7.62 1.98 -9.79
CA GLU A 52 -6.44 1.12 -9.83
C GLU A 52 -6.35 0.25 -8.56
N GLU A 53 -6.44 0.85 -7.36
CA GLU A 53 -6.43 0.10 -6.11
C GLU A 53 -7.63 -0.85 -5.98
N LYS A 54 -8.77 -0.51 -6.59
CA LYS A 54 -9.91 -1.42 -6.65
C LYS A 54 -9.62 -2.63 -7.54
N GLY A 55 -8.92 -2.42 -8.65
CA GLY A 55 -8.41 -3.49 -9.49
C GLY A 55 -7.45 -4.42 -8.74
N HIS A 56 -6.56 -3.87 -7.93
CA HIS A 56 -5.65 -4.63 -7.08
C HIS A 56 -6.41 -5.46 -6.04
N GLU A 57 -7.35 -4.84 -5.31
CA GLU A 57 -8.20 -5.54 -4.34
C GLU A 57 -8.95 -6.72 -4.97
N ASP A 58 -9.59 -6.50 -6.12
CA ASP A 58 -10.38 -7.52 -6.82
C ASP A 58 -9.49 -8.68 -7.30
N LEU A 59 -8.29 -8.38 -7.81
CA LEU A 59 -7.30 -9.37 -8.22
C LEU A 59 -6.85 -10.23 -7.03
N LEU A 60 -6.44 -9.60 -5.93
CA LEU A 60 -5.96 -10.29 -4.73
C LEU A 60 -7.07 -11.11 -4.06
N THR A 61 -8.28 -10.58 -4.01
CA THR A 61 -9.46 -11.29 -3.47
C THR A 61 -9.82 -12.49 -4.32
N THR A 62 -9.84 -12.35 -5.66
CA THR A 62 -10.09 -13.48 -6.57
C THR A 62 -9.02 -14.56 -6.40
N MET A 63 -7.76 -14.18 -6.30
CA MET A 63 -6.66 -15.10 -6.04
C MET A 63 -6.85 -15.84 -4.70
N LYS A 64 -7.28 -15.14 -3.65
CA LYS A 64 -7.63 -15.70 -2.34
C LYS A 64 -8.76 -16.72 -2.43
N GLU A 65 -9.86 -16.35 -3.07
CA GLU A 65 -11.03 -17.21 -3.21
C GLU A 65 -10.78 -18.46 -4.07
N MET A 66 -9.90 -18.35 -5.07
CA MET A 66 -9.54 -19.48 -5.94
C MET A 66 -8.42 -20.36 -5.37
N GLU A 67 -7.83 -19.99 -4.23
CA GLU A 67 -6.73 -20.72 -3.57
C GLU A 67 -5.57 -21.07 -4.54
N ILE A 68 -5.24 -20.18 -5.48
CA ILE A 68 -4.21 -20.44 -6.51
C ILE A 68 -2.76 -20.31 -5.99
N TYR A 69 -2.57 -20.18 -4.68
CA TYR A 69 -1.30 -20.08 -3.97
C TYR A 69 -1.27 -21.02 -2.75
N ASP A 70 -0.08 -21.30 -2.24
CA ASP A 70 0.09 -22.03 -0.97
C ASP A 70 0.14 -21.03 0.20
N GLY A 71 -1.04 -20.77 0.77
CA GLY A 71 -1.19 -19.82 1.89
C GLY A 71 -0.50 -20.26 3.18
N SER A 72 -0.11 -21.53 3.32
CA SER A 72 0.57 -22.05 4.52
C SER A 72 2.07 -21.81 4.52
N ILE A 73 2.63 -21.25 3.44
CA ILE A 73 4.05 -20.88 3.37
C ILE A 73 4.33 -19.82 4.43
N VAL A 74 5.26 -20.12 5.32
CA VAL A 74 5.80 -19.16 6.28
C VAL A 74 6.80 -18.25 5.55
N VAL A 75 6.61 -16.94 5.70
CA VAL A 75 7.50 -15.91 5.16
C VAL A 75 8.74 -15.83 6.05
N GLU A 76 9.87 -16.33 5.54
CA GLU A 76 11.14 -16.35 6.29
C GLU A 76 11.81 -14.96 6.36
N ASP A 77 11.65 -14.14 5.32
CA ASP A 77 12.22 -12.80 5.23
C ASP A 77 11.14 -11.71 5.37
N THR A 78 10.88 -11.30 6.61
CA THR A 78 9.97 -10.17 6.91
C THR A 78 10.69 -8.82 6.94
N SER A 79 11.93 -8.73 6.44
CA SER A 79 12.76 -7.52 6.58
C SER A 79 12.14 -6.25 5.97
N LEU A 80 11.43 -6.40 4.86
CA LEU A 80 10.74 -5.29 4.16
C LEU A 80 9.44 -4.86 4.85
N ILE A 81 8.86 -5.74 5.66
CA ILE A 81 7.59 -5.52 6.36
C ILE A 81 7.80 -5.33 7.87
N LYS A 82 9.04 -5.10 8.32
CA LYS A 82 9.35 -4.74 9.71
C LYS A 82 8.62 -3.45 10.08
N GLY A 83 7.55 -3.57 10.87
CA GLY A 83 6.66 -2.47 11.25
C GLY A 83 5.22 -2.64 10.76
N VAL A 84 4.97 -3.56 9.83
CA VAL A 84 3.62 -4.07 9.50
C VAL A 84 3.13 -5.00 10.63
N GLU A 85 4.04 -5.79 11.22
CA GLU A 85 3.76 -6.80 12.25
C GLU A 85 3.44 -6.23 13.64
N GLN A 86 3.77 -4.96 13.93
CA GLN A 86 3.55 -4.38 15.26
C GLN A 86 2.10 -3.99 15.51
N SER A 87 1.15 -4.82 15.07
CA SER A 87 -0.27 -4.53 15.15
C SER A 87 -1.16 -5.69 15.58
N HIS A 88 -1.02 -6.10 16.85
CA HIS A 88 -2.24 -6.18 17.69
C HIS A 88 -2.76 -4.77 18.09
N THR A 89 -2.04 -3.72 17.69
CA THR A 89 -2.42 -2.32 17.71
C THR A 89 -2.00 -1.70 16.37
N THR A 90 -2.96 -1.34 15.54
CA THR A 90 -2.79 -0.68 14.23
C THR A 90 -1.49 0.12 14.19
N ALA A 91 -0.64 -0.10 13.18
CA ALA A 91 0.44 0.84 12.87
C ALA A 91 -0.25 2.18 12.66
N LYS A 92 -0.33 3.00 13.73
CA LYS A 92 -1.44 3.95 13.99
C LYS A 92 -1.79 4.63 12.67
N GLU A 93 -2.85 4.13 12.04
CA GLU A 93 -3.65 5.02 11.23
C GLU A 93 -3.93 6.21 12.15
N PRO A 94 -3.70 7.44 11.69
CA PRO A 94 -3.82 8.58 12.59
C PRO A 94 -5.19 8.48 13.28
N GLU A 95 -5.19 8.49 14.61
CA GLU A 95 -6.42 8.30 15.43
C GLU A 95 -7.47 9.36 15.09
N ALA A 96 -7.04 10.45 14.46
CA ALA A 96 -7.86 11.46 13.84
C ALA A 96 -7.68 11.43 12.32
N PRO A 97 -8.75 11.64 11.54
CA PRO A 97 -8.64 11.80 10.10
C PRO A 97 -7.71 12.97 9.78
N PRO A 98 -6.85 12.85 8.76
CA PRO A 98 -5.93 13.91 8.38
C PRO A 98 -6.69 15.22 8.07
N GLU A 99 -6.25 16.30 8.70
CA GLU A 99 -6.94 17.59 8.70
C GLU A 99 -6.42 18.52 7.59
N SER A 100 -5.15 18.37 7.20
CA SER A 100 -4.52 19.13 6.13
C SER A 100 -4.26 18.27 4.90
N ILE A 101 -4.15 18.90 3.72
CA ILE A 101 -3.80 18.19 2.48
C ILE A 101 -2.46 17.47 2.68
N GLU A 102 -1.45 18.17 3.22
CA GLU A 102 -0.09 17.66 3.45
C GLU A 102 -0.07 16.38 4.28
N GLN A 103 -0.86 16.31 5.36
CA GLN A 103 -0.98 15.10 6.19
C GLN A 103 -1.58 13.94 5.41
N ILE A 104 -2.54 14.22 4.51
CA ILE A 104 -3.10 13.19 3.66
C ILE A 104 -2.03 12.65 2.70
N LEU A 105 -1.13 13.51 2.21
CA LEU A 105 -0.09 13.11 1.25
C LEU A 105 0.95 12.23 1.89
N GLU A 106 1.40 12.62 3.08
CA GLU A 106 2.37 11.84 3.83
C GLU A 106 1.82 10.45 4.14
N LEU A 107 0.53 10.37 4.47
CA LEU A 107 -0.17 9.10 4.66
C LEU A 107 -0.27 8.31 3.34
N ALA A 108 -0.61 8.95 2.23
CA ALA A 108 -0.69 8.29 0.91
C ALA A 108 0.67 7.71 0.49
N LEU A 109 1.74 8.51 0.50
CA LEU A 109 3.09 8.04 0.17
C LEU A 109 3.56 6.90 1.09
N THR A 110 3.23 6.98 2.38
CA THR A 110 3.52 5.92 3.34
C THR A 110 2.77 4.63 3.00
N ARG A 111 1.54 4.74 2.51
CA ARG A 111 0.72 3.60 2.09
C ARG A 111 1.30 2.97 0.82
N GLU A 112 1.55 3.73 -0.23
CA GLU A 112 2.19 3.20 -1.46
C GLU A 112 3.49 2.45 -1.16
N THR A 113 4.34 3.01 -0.28
CA THR A 113 5.57 2.35 0.14
C THR A 113 5.31 1.03 0.88
N LYS A 114 4.26 0.96 1.70
CA LYS A 114 3.89 -0.27 2.41
C LYS A 114 3.33 -1.32 1.45
N ALA A 115 2.44 -0.94 0.54
CA ALA A 115 1.90 -1.82 -0.50
C ALA A 115 3.03 -2.43 -1.33
N GLN A 116 3.93 -1.58 -1.83
CA GLN A 116 5.12 -2.03 -2.56
C GLN A 116 5.92 -3.08 -1.77
N ASN A 117 6.21 -2.80 -0.49
CA ASN A 117 6.97 -3.72 0.35
C ASN A 117 6.23 -5.04 0.63
N LEU A 118 4.90 -5.01 0.77
CA LEU A 118 4.07 -6.20 0.91
C LEU A 118 4.17 -7.07 -0.34
N PHE A 119 4.00 -6.48 -1.52
CA PHE A 119 4.09 -7.19 -2.80
C PHE A 119 5.48 -7.74 -3.07
N LEU A 120 6.55 -6.98 -2.79
CA LEU A 120 7.91 -7.50 -2.89
C LEU A 120 8.16 -8.68 -1.95
N THR A 121 7.56 -8.67 -0.76
CA THR A 121 7.65 -9.79 0.18
C THR A 121 6.88 -11.02 -0.33
N LEU A 122 5.68 -10.82 -0.86
CA LEU A 122 4.86 -11.87 -1.48
C LEU A 122 5.56 -12.49 -2.69
N ALA A 123 6.14 -11.67 -3.57
CA ALA A 123 6.93 -12.10 -4.72
C ALA A 123 8.10 -13.01 -4.31
N LYS A 124 8.89 -12.59 -3.31
CA LYS A 124 10.01 -13.38 -2.77
C LYS A 124 9.58 -14.70 -2.15
N SER A 125 8.37 -14.74 -1.57
CA SER A 125 7.83 -15.93 -0.89
C SER A 125 7.12 -16.89 -1.84
N SER A 126 6.79 -16.43 -3.06
CA SER A 126 6.13 -17.25 -4.07
C SER A 126 7.10 -18.26 -4.70
N LYS A 127 6.65 -19.52 -4.76
CA LYS A 127 7.32 -20.60 -5.51
C LYS A 127 6.83 -20.72 -6.96
N ASN A 128 5.73 -20.03 -7.29
CA ASN A 128 5.16 -19.99 -8.63
C ASN A 128 5.68 -18.72 -9.32
N GLU A 129 6.37 -18.88 -10.45
CA GLU A 129 6.94 -17.77 -11.23
C GLU A 129 5.87 -16.81 -11.75
N GLU A 130 4.68 -17.29 -12.14
CA GLU A 130 3.59 -16.42 -12.61
C GLU A 130 3.08 -15.52 -11.48
N LEU A 131 2.85 -16.08 -10.28
CA LEU A 131 2.45 -15.30 -9.11
C LEU A 131 3.55 -14.33 -8.67
N LYS A 132 4.81 -14.75 -8.76
CA LYS A 132 5.94 -13.89 -8.46
C LYS A 132 5.97 -12.68 -9.39
N THR A 133 5.86 -12.89 -10.70
CA THR A 133 5.80 -11.80 -11.68
C THR A 133 4.58 -10.91 -11.45
N MET A 134 3.43 -11.47 -11.10
CA MET A 134 2.24 -10.69 -10.77
C MET A 134 2.51 -9.73 -9.58
N PHE A 135 3.09 -10.23 -8.49
CA PHE A 135 3.42 -9.40 -7.34
C PHE A 135 4.55 -8.40 -7.64
N GLU A 136 5.53 -8.74 -8.47
CA GLU A 136 6.56 -7.78 -8.91
C GLU A 136 5.95 -6.63 -9.73
N ASN A 137 4.98 -6.92 -10.59
CA ASN A 137 4.26 -5.89 -11.35
C ASN A 137 3.43 -4.99 -10.43
N LEU A 138 2.68 -5.56 -9.49
CA LEU A 138 1.94 -4.77 -8.48
C LEU A 138 2.90 -3.87 -7.70
N ALA A 139 4.03 -4.39 -7.24
CA ALA A 139 5.04 -3.58 -6.54
C ALA A 139 5.62 -2.43 -7.40
N GLU A 140 5.68 -2.60 -8.72
CA GLU A 140 6.08 -1.54 -9.66
C GLU A 140 4.97 -0.50 -9.82
N GLU A 141 3.70 -0.91 -9.88
CA GLU A 141 2.53 -0.03 -9.93
C GLU A 141 2.47 0.87 -8.68
N GLU A 142 2.59 0.32 -7.48
CA GLU A 142 2.67 1.09 -6.22
C GLU A 142 3.83 2.09 -6.20
N MET A 143 4.98 1.71 -6.78
CA MET A 143 6.13 2.62 -6.90
C MET A 143 5.79 3.82 -7.81
N ASN A 144 5.08 3.57 -8.90
CA ASN A 144 4.67 4.60 -9.84
C ASN A 144 3.62 5.51 -9.21
N HIS A 145 2.63 4.97 -8.50
CA HIS A 145 1.69 5.74 -7.70
C HIS A 145 2.40 6.68 -6.72
N HIS A 146 3.35 6.15 -5.93
CA HIS A 146 4.16 6.96 -5.03
C HIS A 146 4.85 8.12 -5.76
N HIS A 147 5.48 7.84 -6.91
CA HIS A 147 6.17 8.87 -7.69
C HIS A 147 5.21 9.94 -8.23
N ASP A 148 4.06 9.53 -8.75
CA ASP A 148 3.07 10.44 -9.32
C ASP A 148 2.41 11.31 -8.26
N ILE A 149 2.08 10.74 -7.10
CA ILE A 149 1.64 11.48 -5.91
C ILE A 149 2.71 12.52 -5.57
N GLN A 150 3.96 12.11 -5.35
CA GLN A 150 5.04 13.02 -4.99
C GLN A 150 5.19 14.18 -6.00
N LYS A 151 5.11 13.88 -7.30
CA LYS A 151 5.23 14.87 -8.38
C LYS A 151 4.07 15.84 -8.42
N LYS A 152 2.82 15.35 -8.40
CA LYS A 152 1.61 16.18 -8.42
C LYS A 152 1.58 17.14 -7.23
N PHE A 153 2.06 16.70 -6.08
CA PHE A 153 2.11 17.52 -4.88
C PHE A 153 3.28 18.51 -4.83
N ALA A 154 4.46 18.13 -5.33
CA ALA A 154 5.56 19.09 -5.50
C ALA A 154 5.14 20.28 -6.40
N MET A 155 4.35 20.02 -7.45
CA MET A 155 3.80 21.07 -8.32
C MET A 155 2.79 21.97 -7.58
N GLN A 156 1.99 21.40 -6.67
CA GLN A 156 1.03 22.15 -5.85
C GLN A 156 1.71 23.05 -4.81
N GLN A 157 2.84 22.62 -4.23
CA GLN A 157 3.63 23.45 -3.31
C GLN A 157 4.50 24.49 -4.05
N GLY A 158 5.02 24.12 -5.23
CA GLY A 158 5.85 25.00 -6.08
C GLY A 158 5.10 26.18 -6.72
N THR A 159 3.77 26.20 -6.67
CA THR A 159 2.97 27.36 -7.12
C THR A 159 2.93 28.51 -6.09
N MET A 160 3.54 28.33 -4.91
CA MET A 160 3.78 29.36 -3.88
C MET A 160 5.27 29.66 -3.71
N GLY A 161 6.01 29.87 -4.80
CA GLY A 161 7.45 30.09 -4.69
C GLY A 161 8.19 30.39 -5.99
N PHE A 162 7.74 31.37 -6.77
CA PHE A 162 8.62 32.06 -7.72
C PHE A 162 8.28 33.56 -7.74
N GLU A 163 8.73 34.25 -6.70
CA GLU A 163 9.19 35.64 -6.83
C GLU A 163 10.71 35.62 -6.63
N MET A 164 11.44 35.77 -7.73
CA MET A 164 12.75 36.43 -7.77
C MET A 164 12.75 37.41 -8.93
#